data_AF-W6V813-F1
#
_entry.id   AF-W6V813-F1
#
_cell.length_a   1.000
_cell.length_b   1.000
_cell.length_c   1.000
_cell.angle_alpha   90.00
_cell.angle_beta   90.00
_cell.angle_gamma   90.00
#
_symmetry.space_group_name_H-M   'P 1'
#
loop_
_entity.id
_entity.type
_entity.pdbx_description
1 polymer ?
#
loop_
_entity_poly.entity_id
_entity_poly.type
_entity_poly.pdbx_seq_one_letter_code
_entity_poly.pdbx_strand_id
1 'polypeptide(L)'
;MEVINQLQPAECAGMEDIRREIDALDQVVIKLLGKRFHYVLAASKFKTSATSVRAPERFKAMLATRREWAEVEGLSPDAIEKMYSDLVNHFIAEEMKHWVTHQSET
;
A
#
# COMPACT_ATOMS: atom_id res chain seq x y z
N MET A 1 2.60 14.76 5.10
CA MET A 1 3.24 14.09 6.26
C MET A 1 4.67 13.93 5.80
N GLU A 2 5.54 14.82 6.24
CA GLU A 2 6.94 14.78 5.83
C GLU A 2 7.61 13.61 6.52
N VAL A 3 8.35 12.82 5.75
CA VAL A 3 9.30 11.87 6.31
C VAL A 3 10.47 12.72 6.78
N ILE A 4 10.66 12.84 8.08
CA ILE A 4 11.79 13.57 8.65
C ILE A 4 12.79 12.53 9.12
N ASN A 5 13.72 12.18 8.24
CA ASN A 5 14.95 11.53 8.66
C ASN A 5 15.83 12.56 9.39
N GLN A 6 16.50 12.12 10.45
CA GLN A 6 17.38 13.01 11.21
C GLN A 6 18.73 13.22 10.50
N LEU A 7 19.13 12.24 9.69
CA LEU A 7 20.37 12.25 8.91
C LEU A 7 20.08 11.88 7.46
N GLN A 8 20.76 12.53 6.52
CA GLN A 8 20.84 12.05 5.15
C GLN A 8 21.71 10.78 5.08
N PRO A 9 21.53 9.92 4.04
CA PRO A 9 22.33 8.71 3.90
C PRO A 9 23.85 8.97 3.93
N ALA A 10 24.30 10.09 3.34
CA ALA A 10 25.71 10.46 3.30
C ALA A 10 26.27 10.98 4.65
N GLU A 11 25.40 11.31 5.61
CA GLU A 11 25.77 11.83 6.94
C GLU A 11 25.82 10.75 8.02
N CYS A 12 25.35 9.54 7.70
CA CYS A 12 25.36 8.41 8.64
C CYS A 12 26.80 7.96 8.92
N ALA A 13 27.18 7.90 10.20
CA ALA A 13 28.53 7.53 10.62
C ALA A 13 28.75 6.01 10.69
N GLY A 14 27.66 5.23 10.61
CA GLY A 14 27.73 3.78 10.61
C GLY A 14 26.37 3.10 10.45
N MET A 15 26.38 1.77 10.55
CA MET A 15 25.19 0.94 10.32
C MET A 15 24.06 1.17 11.34
N GLU A 16 24.38 1.65 12.54
CA GLU A 16 23.37 1.98 13.55
C GLU A 16 22.51 3.18 13.11
N ASP A 17 23.15 4.23 12.59
CA ASP A 17 22.45 5.39 12.02
C ASP A 17 21.57 4.97 10.85
N ILE A 18 22.12 4.22 9.89
CA ILE A 18 21.39 3.75 8.71
C ILE A 18 20.14 2.96 9.11
N ARG A 19 20.26 2.02 10.05
CA ARG A 19 19.12 1.21 10.51
C ARG A 19 18.06 2.05 11.18
N ARG A 20 18.46 2.98 12.07
CA ARG A 20 17.52 3.89 12.73
C ARG A 20 16.73 4.73 11.72
N GLU A 21 17.40 5.25 10.71
CA GLU A 21 16.75 6.06 9.67
C GLU A 21 15.80 5.22 8.79
N ILE A 22 16.18 3.97 8.46
CA ILE A 22 15.31 3.01 7.74
C ILE A 22 14.09 2.64 8.59
N ASP A 23 14.26 2.32 9.87
CA ASP A 23 13.15 1.96 10.76
C ASP A 23 12.14 3.11 10.89
N ALA A 24 12.63 4.36 10.95
CA ALA A 24 11.79 5.55 10.97
C ALA A 24 10.99 5.73 9.65
N LEU A 25 11.63 5.50 8.50
CA LEU A 25 10.99 5.48 7.19
C LEU A 25 9.88 4.43 7.13
N ASP A 26 10.18 3.21 7.53
CA ASP A 26 9.25 2.08 7.49
C ASP A 26 8.04 2.31 8.40
N GLN A 27 8.23 2.91 9.57
CA GLN A 27 7.12 3.30 10.44
C GLN A 27 6.15 4.27 9.74
N VAL A 28 6.67 5.23 8.99
CA VAL A 28 5.85 6.16 8.20
C VAL A 28 5.14 5.43 7.06
N VAL A 29 5.83 4.55 6.34
CA VAL A 29 5.24 3.73 5.27
C VAL A 29 4.06 2.92 5.82
N ILE A 30 4.25 2.20 6.93
CA ILE A 30 3.20 1.39 7.57
C ILE A 30 2.01 2.27 7.97
N LYS A 31 2.25 3.46 8.54
CA LYS A 31 1.17 4.40 8.89
C LYS A 31 0.38 4.87 7.66
N LEU A 32 1.06 5.10 6.52
CA LEU A 32 0.41 5.43 5.25
C LEU A 32 -0.39 4.25 4.69
N LEU A 33 0.13 3.03 4.79
CA LEU A 33 -0.59 1.82 4.39
C LEU A 33 -1.86 1.60 5.24
N GLY A 34 -1.80 1.85 6.54
CA GLY A 34 -2.98 1.82 7.42
C GLY A 34 -4.04 2.85 7.00
N LYS A 35 -3.63 4.09 6.67
CA LYS A 35 -4.55 5.09 6.11
C LYS A 35 -5.15 4.63 4.78
N ARG A 36 -4.33 4.08 3.89
CA ARG A 36 -4.76 3.52 2.61
C ARG A 36 -5.80 2.42 2.80
N PHE A 37 -5.62 1.55 3.80
CA PHE A 37 -6.58 0.49 4.11
C PHE A 37 -7.95 1.04 4.54
N HIS A 38 -7.99 2.10 5.37
CA HIS A 38 -9.26 2.74 5.72
C HIS A 38 -10.02 3.29 4.50
N TYR A 39 -9.33 3.77 3.47
CA TYR A 39 -9.98 4.15 2.21
C TYR A 39 -10.58 2.94 1.47
N VAL A 40 -9.94 1.77 1.52
CA VAL A 40 -10.51 0.53 0.95
C VAL A 40 -11.78 0.13 1.70
N LEU A 41 -11.74 0.14 3.04
CA LEU A 41 -12.93 -0.13 3.86
C LEU A 41 -14.05 0.88 3.57
N ALA A 42 -13.75 2.17 3.41
CA ALA A 42 -14.75 3.16 3.03
C ALA A 42 -15.32 2.90 1.63
N ALA A 43 -14.49 2.50 0.67
CA ALA A 43 -14.90 2.17 -0.69
C ALA A 43 -15.86 0.97 -0.74
N SER A 44 -15.73 0.03 0.21
CA SER A 44 -16.62 -1.15 0.31
C SER A 44 -18.10 -0.80 0.38
N LYS A 45 -18.45 0.35 0.97
CA LYS A 45 -19.84 0.83 1.09
C LYS A 45 -20.49 1.15 -0.27
N PHE A 46 -19.68 1.37 -1.30
CA PHE A 46 -20.15 1.76 -2.64
C PHE A 46 -20.12 0.61 -3.64
N LYS A 47 -19.55 -0.54 -3.27
CA LYS A 47 -19.52 -1.73 -4.11
C LYS A 47 -20.86 -2.44 -3.98
N THR A 48 -21.38 -3.01 -5.06
CA THR A 48 -22.70 -3.67 -5.07
C THR A 48 -22.63 -5.12 -5.54
N SER A 49 -21.43 -5.58 -5.91
CA SER A 49 -21.19 -6.95 -6.41
C SER A 49 -19.73 -7.37 -6.21
N ALA A 50 -19.46 -8.68 -6.14
CA ALA A 50 -18.10 -9.22 -6.06
C ALA A 50 -17.20 -8.78 -7.24
N THR A 51 -17.78 -8.54 -8.42
CA THR A 51 -17.04 -8.01 -9.58
C THR A 51 -16.60 -6.56 -9.35
N SER A 52 -17.47 -5.73 -8.74
CA SER A 52 -17.12 -4.37 -8.33
C SER A 52 -16.06 -4.33 -7.21
N VAL A 53 -15.96 -5.41 -6.42
CA VAL A 53 -14.92 -5.58 -5.41
C VAL A 53 -13.55 -5.86 -6.02
N ARG A 54 -13.48 -6.73 -7.02
CA ARG A 54 -12.20 -7.12 -7.67
C ARG A 54 -11.69 -6.14 -8.71
N ALA A 55 -12.57 -5.45 -9.44
CA ALA A 55 -12.26 -4.38 -10.39
C ALA A 55 -10.94 -4.58 -11.19
N PRO A 56 -10.82 -5.65 -12.01
CA PRO A 56 -9.54 -6.11 -12.59
C PRO A 56 -8.84 -5.06 -13.46
N GLU A 57 -9.58 -4.32 -14.29
CA GLU A 57 -9.01 -3.26 -15.12
C GLU A 57 -8.44 -2.11 -14.28
N ARG A 58 -9.12 -1.74 -13.19
CA ARG A 58 -8.63 -0.71 -12.26
C ARG A 58 -7.37 -1.18 -11.56
N PHE A 59 -7.31 -2.45 -11.17
CA PHE A 59 -6.15 -3.04 -10.53
C PHE A 59 -4.93 -3.04 -11.48
N LYS A 60 -5.12 -3.48 -12.72
CA LYS A 60 -4.06 -3.45 -13.76
C LYS A 60 -3.56 -2.04 -14.04
N ALA A 61 -4.46 -1.08 -14.24
CA ALA A 61 -4.09 0.32 -14.47
C ALA A 61 -3.34 0.91 -13.26
N MET A 62 -3.77 0.59 -12.03
CA MET A 62 -3.09 1.02 -10.81
C MET A 62 -1.65 0.47 -10.75
N LEU A 63 -1.44 -0.81 -11.07
CA LEU A 63 -0.11 -1.42 -11.07
C LEU A 63 0.81 -0.79 -12.12
N ALA A 64 0.33 -0.54 -13.34
CA ALA A 64 1.09 0.14 -14.38
C ALA A 64 1.62 1.51 -13.89
N THR A 65 0.76 2.32 -13.26
CA THR A 65 1.20 3.60 -12.68
C THR A 65 2.22 3.42 -11.55
N ARG A 66 2.12 2.37 -10.73
CA ARG A 66 3.12 2.10 -9.67
C ARG A 66 4.46 1.71 -10.25
N ARG A 67 4.48 0.98 -11.37
CA ARG A 67 5.72 0.69 -12.10
C ARG A 67 6.40 1.97 -12.56
N GLU A 68 5.65 2.88 -13.19
CA GLU A 68 6.18 4.18 -13.64
C GLU A 68 6.78 4.97 -12.48
N TRP A 69 6.10 5.01 -11.32
CA TRP A 69 6.64 5.68 -10.13
C TRP A 69 7.90 5.01 -9.59
N ALA A 70 7.99 3.68 -9.66
CA ALA A 70 9.19 2.96 -9.26
C ALA A 70 10.40 3.37 -10.11
N GLU A 71 10.23 3.48 -11.43
CA GLU A 71 11.29 3.90 -12.34
C GLU A 71 11.79 5.31 -12.02
N VAL A 72 10.87 6.25 -11.76
CA VAL A 72 11.21 7.63 -11.40
C VAL A 72 12.07 7.71 -10.12
N GLU A 73 11.80 6.84 -9.15
CA GLU A 73 12.53 6.78 -7.88
C GLU A 73 13.78 5.85 -7.93
N GLY A 74 14.12 5.31 -9.11
CA GLY A 74 15.28 4.43 -9.27
C GLY A 74 15.10 3.03 -8.67
N LEU A 75 13.85 2.58 -8.46
CA LEU A 75 13.49 1.28 -7.92
C LEU A 75 13.16 0.28 -9.04
N SER A 76 13.24 -1.02 -8.73
CA SER A 76 12.79 -2.07 -9.65
C SER A 76 11.27 -2.02 -9.83
N PRO A 77 10.76 -1.85 -11.07
CA PRO A 77 9.32 -1.83 -11.32
C PRO A 77 8.64 -3.15 -10.96
N ASP A 78 9.33 -4.27 -11.19
CA ASP A 78 8.82 -5.60 -10.88
C ASP A 78 8.71 -5.84 -9.37
N ALA A 79 9.69 -5.35 -8.59
CA ALA A 79 9.64 -5.45 -7.13
C ALA A 79 8.47 -4.62 -6.56
N ILE A 80 8.29 -3.39 -7.04
CA ILE A 80 7.21 -2.50 -6.58
C ILE A 80 5.86 -3.02 -7.03
N GLU A 81 5.71 -3.51 -8.26
CA GLU A 81 4.48 -4.13 -8.72
C GLU A 81 4.11 -5.33 -7.83
N LYS A 82 5.07 -6.23 -7.56
CA LYS A 82 4.82 -7.41 -6.72
C LYS A 82 4.35 -6.99 -5.33
N MET A 83 5.04 -6.06 -4.69
CA MET A 83 4.67 -5.55 -3.36
C MET A 83 3.25 -4.98 -3.34
N TYR A 84 2.90 -4.14 -4.31
CA TYR A 84 1.56 -3.55 -4.38
C TYR A 84 0.49 -4.58 -4.75
N SER A 85 0.81 -5.55 -5.61
CA SER A 85 -0.10 -6.62 -5.98
C SER A 85 -0.49 -7.44 -4.75
N ASP A 86 0.49 -7.91 -3.98
CA ASP A 86 0.28 -8.69 -2.77
C ASP A 86 -0.54 -7.89 -1.74
N LEU A 87 -0.18 -6.62 -1.51
CA LEU A 87 -0.87 -5.73 -0.58
C LEU A 87 -2.34 -5.52 -0.94
N VAL A 88 -2.63 -5.20 -2.21
CA VAL A 88 -4.00 -4.91 -2.64
C VAL A 88 -4.86 -6.17 -2.64
N ASN A 89 -4.30 -7.30 -3.06
CA ASN A 89 -5.01 -8.58 -2.98
C ASN A 89 -5.37 -8.94 -1.55
N HIS A 90 -4.48 -8.67 -0.59
CA HIS A 90 -4.80 -8.82 0.83
C HIS A 90 -5.96 -7.90 1.26
N PHE A 91 -5.93 -6.61 0.86
CA PHE A 91 -7.00 -5.67 1.21
C PHE A 91 -8.35 -6.06 0.60
N ILE A 92 -8.37 -6.56 -0.63
CA ILE A 92 -9.59 -7.08 -1.29
C ILE A 92 -10.12 -8.31 -0.54
N ALA A 93 -9.25 -9.21 -0.10
CA ALA A 93 -9.65 -10.38 0.68
C ALA A 93 -10.26 -9.99 2.04
N GLU A 94 -9.65 -9.04 2.74
CA GLU A 94 -10.19 -8.50 3.99
C GLU A 94 -11.54 -7.78 3.76
N GLU A 95 -11.65 -6.99 2.70
CA GLU A 95 -12.91 -6.35 2.32
C GLU A 95 -14.02 -7.36 2.07
N MET A 96 -13.75 -8.46 1.33
CA MET A 96 -14.72 -9.52 1.08
C MET A 96 -15.24 -10.18 2.37
N LYS A 97 -14.39 -10.35 3.39
CA LYS A 97 -14.81 -10.87 4.70
C LYS A 97 -15.84 -9.94 5.36
N HIS A 98 -15.55 -8.64 5.39
CA HIS A 98 -16.45 -7.64 5.96
C HIS A 98 -17.77 -7.52 5.17
N TRP A 99 -17.70 -7.68 3.85
CA TRP A 99 -18.87 -7.63 2.97
C TRP A 99 -19.86 -8.77 3.21
N VAL A 100 -19.36 -10.00 3.40
CA VAL A 100 -20.21 -11.17 3.69
C VAL A 100 -20.91 -11.04 5.03
N THR A 101 -20.21 -10.56 6.07
CA THR A 101 -20.77 -10.38 7.41
C THR A 101 -21.92 -9.34 7.43
N HIS A 102 -21.81 -8.26 6.66
CA HIS A 102 -22.86 -7.24 6.59
C HIS A 102 -24.11 -7.65 5.79
N GLN A 103 -24.03 -8.65 4.90
CA GLN A 103 -25.20 -9.21 4.22
C GLN A 103 -25.95 -10.27 5.04
N SER A 104 -25.32 -10.85 6.06
CA SER A 104 -25.97 -11.83 6.95
C SER A 104 -26.82 -11.21 8.06
N GLU A 105 -26.79 -9.89 8.23
CA GLU A 105 -27.57 -9.14 9.23
C GLU A 105 -28.77 -8.36 8.65
N THR A 106 -29.12 -8.59 7.38
CA THR A 106 -30.32 -8.04 6.71
C THR A 106 -31.18 -9.17 6.15
#